data_AF-A0A914E6N1-F1
#
_entry.id   AF-A0A914E6N1-F1
#
_cell.length_a   1.000
_cell.length_b   1.000
_cell.length_c   1.000
_cell.angle_alpha   90.00
_cell.angle_beta   90.00
_cell.angle_gamma   90.00
#
_symmetry.space_group_name_H-M   'P 1'
#
loop_
_entity.id
_entity.type
_entity.pdbx_description
1 polymer ?
#
loop_
_entity_poly.entity_id
_entity_poly.type
_entity_poly.pdbx_seq_one_letter_code
_entity_poly.pdbx_strand_id
1 'polypeptide(L)'
;MISQETEEEIESQILSPRIPSKMEKKEREPQNPFVVLLKLTGLYFGNRNKENYWYYKENFWYYMGMLRALIMCALASYQAAVIVYKLFTLKSTNEKIPNTIFIASWHIQAALSMIFVVYWQLQGHLSQLFNVVNWPKANQNLSTHRSIRFTLIILITFMLFILIYITLNAYVLTTGKHKYFLTDLEFLEIFGTEQYRYFSVFVTYLASNIWLIVLVFYVIISIIAHGEFVRFNHDLEKIGEIDEEEESIRDQLLEEYSDHINKAKMVRIIDHTFEVYTFLMIGLNIPTTIFGIISCFTAPTTEQLLLALPAPIFCILQLVGLTAVPARVHTAV
;
A
#
# COMPACT_ATOMS: atom_id res chain seq x y z
N MET A 1 -44.79 28.55 60.54
CA MET A 1 -43.71 27.60 60.87
C MET A 1 -43.76 26.45 59.88
N ILE A 2 -43.44 26.76 58.63
CA ILE A 2 -43.16 25.79 57.58
C ILE A 2 -41.63 25.74 57.58
N SER A 3 -41.12 24.55 57.91
CA SER A 3 -39.76 24.26 58.38
C SER A 3 -38.70 24.63 57.33
N GLN A 4 -37.60 25.21 57.82
CA GLN A 4 -36.36 25.52 57.11
C GLN A 4 -35.64 24.28 56.55
N GLU A 5 -36.17 23.08 56.73
CA GLU A 5 -35.60 21.82 56.23
C GLU A 5 -35.62 21.67 54.69
N THR A 6 -36.43 22.45 53.97
CA THR A 6 -36.51 22.31 52.50
C THR A 6 -35.47 23.13 51.73
N GLU A 7 -34.77 24.07 52.38
CA GLU A 7 -33.71 24.87 51.73
C GLU A 7 -32.33 24.21 51.81
N GLU A 8 -32.00 23.52 52.91
CA GLU A 8 -30.71 22.80 53.03
C GLU A 8 -30.62 21.57 52.11
N GLU A 9 -31.74 20.93 51.78
CA GLU A 9 -31.75 19.78 50.89
C GLU A 9 -31.50 20.17 49.42
N ILE A 10 -31.86 21.41 49.03
CA ILE A 10 -31.64 21.94 47.68
C ILE A 10 -30.20 22.47 47.51
N GLU A 11 -29.60 23.08 48.53
CA GLU A 11 -28.19 23.53 48.45
C GLU A 11 -27.18 22.36 48.44
N SER A 12 -27.52 21.22 49.06
CA SER A 12 -26.65 20.03 49.04
C SER A 12 -26.55 19.36 47.65
N GLN A 13 -27.53 19.57 46.76
CA GLN A 13 -27.52 19.01 45.40
C GLN A 13 -26.84 19.89 44.35
N ILE A 14 -26.60 21.18 44.65
CA ILE A 14 -26.05 22.15 43.68
C ILE A 14 -24.52 22.25 43.76
N LEU A 15 -23.87 21.75 44.83
CA LEU A 15 -22.43 21.92 45.08
C LEU A 15 -21.57 20.66 44.92
N SER A 16 -22.06 19.65 44.21
CA SER A 16 -21.28 18.49 43.80
C SER A 16 -20.88 18.63 42.32
N PRO A 17 -19.69 19.18 41.99
CA PRO A 17 -19.17 19.01 40.65
C PRO A 17 -18.98 17.51 40.42
N ARG A 18 -19.78 16.92 39.53
CA ARG A 18 -19.49 15.62 38.92
C ARG A 18 -18.11 15.73 38.27
N ILE A 19 -17.08 15.36 39.02
CA ILE A 19 -15.77 15.02 38.47
C ILE A 19 -16.07 13.87 37.51
N PRO A 20 -15.84 14.01 36.19
CA PRO A 20 -16.09 12.93 35.24
C PRO A 20 -15.28 11.73 35.70
N SER A 21 -16.02 10.73 36.18
CA SER A 21 -15.51 9.44 36.61
C SER A 21 -14.72 8.84 35.47
N LYS A 22 -13.42 8.68 35.70
CA LYS A 22 -12.47 7.88 34.89
C LYS A 22 -12.49 8.26 33.41
N MET A 23 -11.42 8.88 32.94
CA MET A 23 -11.00 8.71 31.54
C MET A 23 -10.93 7.21 31.27
N GLU A 24 -12.00 6.67 30.69
CA GLU A 24 -12.03 5.37 30.07
C GLU A 24 -10.75 5.33 29.22
N LYS A 25 -9.84 4.41 29.54
CA LYS A 25 -8.69 4.14 28.69
C LYS A 25 -9.30 3.79 27.35
N LYS A 26 -9.34 4.76 26.44
CA LYS A 26 -9.76 4.57 25.06
C LYS A 26 -8.90 3.44 24.55
N GLU A 27 -9.47 2.23 24.52
CA GLU A 27 -8.80 1.06 23.99
C GLU A 27 -8.29 1.50 22.62
N ARG A 28 -6.96 1.50 22.47
CA ARG A 28 -6.37 1.92 21.20
C ARG A 28 -6.83 0.89 20.20
N GLU A 29 -7.82 1.26 19.38
CA GLU A 29 -8.22 0.47 18.23
C GLU A 29 -6.94 0.04 17.50
N PRO A 30 -6.78 -1.26 17.21
CA PRO A 30 -5.59 -1.77 16.56
C PRO A 30 -5.36 -0.97 15.28
N GLN A 31 -4.25 -0.22 15.23
CA GLN A 31 -3.97 0.65 14.10
C GLN A 31 -3.67 -0.22 12.88
N ASN A 32 -4.42 0.00 11.80
CA ASN A 32 -4.18 -0.66 10.53
C ASN A 32 -2.73 -0.40 10.07
N PRO A 33 -1.92 -1.46 9.84
CA PRO A 33 -0.51 -1.31 9.51
C PRO A 33 -0.29 -0.51 8.21
N PHE A 34 -1.21 -0.59 7.26
CA PHE A 34 -1.12 0.19 6.03
C PHE A 34 -1.39 1.68 6.25
N VAL A 35 -2.30 2.05 7.14
CA VAL A 35 -2.49 3.45 7.54
C VAL A 35 -1.23 3.99 8.21
N VAL A 36 -0.56 3.18 9.03
CA VAL A 36 0.73 3.54 9.63
C VAL A 36 1.79 3.74 8.54
N LEU A 37 1.90 2.82 7.59
CA LEU A 37 2.84 2.93 6.45
C LEU A 37 2.57 4.17 5.60
N LEU A 38 1.32 4.46 5.23
CA LEU A 38 0.97 5.66 4.46
C LEU A 38 1.20 6.96 5.24
N LYS A 39 1.06 6.93 6.57
CA LYS A 39 1.42 8.08 7.42
C LYS A 39 2.93 8.32 7.42
N LEU A 40 3.73 7.24 7.48
CA LEU A 40 5.20 7.31 7.41
C LEU A 40 5.70 7.83 6.05
N THR A 41 5.07 7.44 4.94
CA THR A 41 5.39 7.99 3.61
C THR A 41 4.88 9.41 3.43
N GLY A 42 3.96 9.83 4.29
CA GLY A 42 3.35 11.14 4.22
C GLY A 42 2.24 11.27 3.17
N LEU A 43 1.79 10.17 2.58
CA LEU A 43 0.67 10.21 1.64
C LEU A 43 -0.70 10.14 2.31
N TYR A 44 -0.78 9.71 3.56
CA TYR A 44 -2.05 9.64 4.27
C TYR A 44 -2.53 11.01 4.74
N PHE A 45 -3.72 11.42 4.31
CA PHE A 45 -4.39 12.63 4.82
C PHE A 45 -5.76 12.38 5.48
N GLY A 46 -6.25 11.14 5.49
CA GLY A 46 -7.46 10.73 6.22
C GLY A 46 -8.76 10.93 5.43
N ASN A 47 -9.88 10.46 5.99
CA ASN A 47 -11.21 10.61 5.39
C ASN A 47 -11.94 11.81 6.01
N ARG A 48 -12.46 12.70 5.16
CA ARG A 48 -13.19 13.92 5.56
C ARG A 48 -14.56 13.61 6.19
N ASN A 49 -15.12 12.42 5.97
CA ASN A 49 -16.48 12.05 6.39
C ASN A 49 -16.66 11.65 7.86
N LYS A 50 -15.72 11.95 8.77
CA LYS A 50 -15.99 11.83 10.20
C LYS A 50 -16.55 13.17 10.73
N GLU A 51 -17.88 13.23 10.80
CA GLU A 51 -18.63 14.25 11.51
C GLU A 51 -18.21 14.26 12.99
N ASN A 52 -17.25 15.11 13.38
CA ASN A 52 -17.04 15.46 14.78
C ASN A 52 -16.24 16.77 14.95
N TYR A 53 -16.56 17.50 16.01
CA TYR A 53 -16.36 18.93 16.29
C TYR A 53 -14.91 19.50 16.35
N TRP A 54 -13.85 18.75 16.00
CA TRP A 54 -12.45 19.24 16.00
C TRP A 54 -12.02 19.89 14.66
N TYR A 55 -12.95 20.65 14.08
CA TYR A 55 -13.04 20.97 12.67
C TYR A 55 -11.85 21.77 12.08
N TYR A 56 -11.16 22.61 12.84
CA TYR A 56 -10.10 23.46 12.25
C TYR A 56 -8.70 22.82 12.23
N LYS A 57 -8.31 22.14 13.31
CA LYS A 57 -6.96 21.55 13.41
C LYS A 57 -6.83 20.31 12.51
N GLU A 58 -7.88 19.49 12.44
CA GLU A 58 -7.88 18.28 11.59
C GLU A 58 -7.94 18.63 10.10
N ASN A 59 -8.68 19.68 9.72
CA ASN A 59 -8.71 20.16 8.34
C ASN A 59 -7.34 20.68 7.86
N PHE A 60 -6.59 21.39 8.70
CA PHE A 60 -5.25 21.86 8.33
C PHE A 60 -4.31 20.70 7.98
N TRP A 61 -4.23 19.67 8.83
CA TRP A 61 -3.37 18.51 8.58
C TRP A 61 -3.81 17.70 7.35
N TYR A 62 -5.13 17.60 7.13
CA TYR A 62 -5.69 17.01 5.92
C TYR A 62 -5.19 17.75 4.66
N TYR A 63 -5.37 19.06 4.59
CA TYR A 63 -4.97 19.85 3.41
C TYR A 63 -3.45 19.85 3.20
N MET A 64 -2.67 19.92 4.27
CA MET A 64 -1.20 19.82 4.17
C MET A 64 -0.74 18.45 3.70
N GLY A 65 -1.38 17.37 4.17
CA GLY A 65 -1.10 16.01 3.72
C GLY A 65 -1.45 15.82 2.23
N MET A 66 -2.60 16.34 1.80
CA MET A 66 -3.02 16.33 0.40
C MET A 66 -2.07 17.13 -0.48
N LEU A 67 -1.69 18.34 -0.07
CA LEU A 67 -0.73 19.17 -0.81
C LEU A 67 0.62 18.45 -0.98
N ARG A 68 1.14 17.84 0.09
CA ARG A 68 2.38 17.04 0.02
C ARG A 68 2.23 15.87 -0.95
N ALA A 69 1.12 15.13 -0.89
CA ALA A 69 0.87 14.01 -1.79
C ALA A 69 0.82 14.46 -3.26
N LEU A 70 0.16 15.60 -3.55
CA LEU A 70 0.10 16.19 -4.88
C LEU A 70 1.48 16.65 -5.38
N ILE A 71 2.29 17.28 -4.54
CA ILE A 71 3.67 17.68 -4.89
C ILE A 71 4.51 16.46 -5.23
N MET A 72 4.47 15.41 -4.41
CA MET A 72 5.20 14.17 -4.65
C MET A 72 4.76 13.49 -5.96
N CYS A 73 3.44 13.45 -6.20
CA CYS A 73 2.87 12.92 -7.42
C CYS A 73 3.32 13.72 -8.66
N ALA A 74 3.34 15.05 -8.58
CA ALA A 74 3.79 15.92 -9.66
C ALA A 74 5.29 15.73 -9.97
N LEU A 75 6.13 15.67 -8.93
CA LEU A 75 7.58 15.44 -9.09
C LEU A 75 7.87 14.10 -9.75
N ALA A 76 7.21 13.03 -9.30
CA ALA A 76 7.41 11.71 -9.86
C ALA A 76 6.87 11.58 -11.29
N SER A 77 5.73 12.20 -11.59
CA SER A 77 5.15 12.23 -12.94
C SER A 77 6.04 13.02 -13.90
N TYR A 78 6.55 14.18 -13.46
CA TYR A 78 7.52 14.97 -14.22
C TYR A 78 8.78 14.14 -14.50
N GLN A 79 9.34 13.50 -13.47
CA GLN A 79 10.52 12.65 -13.62
C GLN A 79 10.29 11.49 -14.60
N ALA A 80 9.16 10.78 -14.49
CA ALA A 80 8.79 9.72 -15.44
C ALA A 80 8.67 10.26 -16.87
N ALA A 81 7.98 11.39 -17.07
CA ALA A 81 7.79 12.00 -18.38
C ALA A 81 9.13 12.42 -19.02
N VAL A 82 10.04 13.03 -18.26
CA VAL A 82 11.36 13.43 -18.76
C VAL A 82 12.21 12.21 -19.11
N ILE A 83 12.17 11.14 -18.31
CA ILE A 83 12.89 9.89 -18.64
C ILE A 83 12.38 9.31 -19.94
N VAL A 84 11.05 9.25 -20.14
CA VAL A 84 10.43 8.77 -21.38
C VAL A 84 10.84 9.66 -22.56
N TYR A 85 10.79 10.99 -22.39
CA TYR A 85 11.24 11.91 -23.42
C TYR A 85 12.71 11.66 -23.80
N LYS A 86 13.60 11.60 -22.81
CA LYS A 86 15.03 11.32 -23.02
C LYS A 86 15.26 9.97 -23.71
N LEU A 87 14.49 8.94 -23.38
CA LEU A 87 14.53 7.64 -24.04
C LEU A 87 14.27 7.75 -25.56
N PHE A 88 13.31 8.59 -25.97
CA PHE A 88 12.97 8.78 -27.39
C PHE A 88 13.89 9.75 -28.12
N THR A 89 14.53 10.69 -27.42
CA THR A 89 15.37 11.72 -28.06
C THR A 89 16.86 11.43 -28.05
N LEU A 90 17.36 10.66 -27.08
CA LEU A 90 18.79 10.33 -27.02
C LEU A 90 19.11 9.31 -28.12
N LYS A 91 20.09 9.65 -28.97
CA LYS A 91 20.76 8.69 -29.88
C LYS A 91 21.56 7.72 -29.02
N SER A 92 20.89 6.73 -28.45
CA SER A 92 21.51 5.81 -27.52
C SER A 92 22.49 4.89 -28.26
N THR A 93 23.72 4.84 -27.75
CA THR A 93 24.70 3.80 -28.07
C THR A 93 24.24 2.48 -27.42
N ASN A 94 23.61 1.65 -28.27
CA ASN A 94 23.04 0.29 -28.15
C ASN A 94 23.15 -0.58 -26.87
N GLU A 95 24.09 -0.42 -25.95
CA GLU A 95 24.31 -1.39 -24.85
C GLU A 95 23.52 -1.08 -23.58
N LYS A 96 23.18 0.20 -23.31
CA LYS A 96 22.48 0.60 -22.07
C LYS A 96 20.96 0.75 -22.23
N ILE A 97 20.45 0.66 -23.46
CA ILE A 97 19.02 0.83 -23.78
C ILE A 97 18.12 -0.08 -22.91
N PRO A 98 18.39 -1.39 -22.75
CA PRO A 98 17.52 -2.27 -21.96
C PRO A 98 17.40 -1.81 -20.50
N ASN A 99 18.52 -1.43 -19.87
CA ASN A 99 18.55 -0.91 -18.50
C ASN A 99 17.76 0.41 -18.39
N THR A 100 17.88 1.28 -19.38
CA THR A 100 17.15 2.55 -19.40
C THR A 100 15.64 2.34 -19.54
N ILE A 101 15.19 1.47 -20.46
CA ILE A 101 13.77 1.14 -20.62
C ILE A 101 13.20 0.50 -19.35
N PHE A 102 13.99 -0.38 -18.73
CA PHE A 102 13.66 -1.01 -17.46
C PHE A 102 13.42 0.05 -16.36
N ILE A 103 14.37 0.96 -16.17
CA ILE A 103 14.28 2.04 -15.18
C ILE A 103 13.11 2.99 -15.48
N ALA A 104 12.90 3.33 -16.76
CA ALA A 104 11.78 4.14 -17.20
C ALA A 104 10.44 3.50 -16.80
N SER A 105 10.31 2.19 -17.02
CA SER A 105 9.09 1.45 -16.67
C SER A 105 8.83 1.45 -15.16
N TRP A 106 9.87 1.28 -14.33
CA TRP A 106 9.76 1.42 -12.87
C TRP A 106 9.30 2.81 -12.45
N HIS A 107 9.82 3.86 -13.09
CA HIS A 107 9.39 5.23 -12.80
C HIS A 107 7.92 5.47 -13.16
N ILE A 108 7.46 4.95 -14.30
CA ILE A 108 6.06 5.04 -14.70
C ILE A 108 5.17 4.29 -13.70
N GLN A 109 5.53 3.06 -13.34
CA GLN A 109 4.83 2.26 -12.33
C GLN A 109 4.74 2.98 -10.99
N ALA A 110 5.83 3.63 -10.56
CA ALA A 110 5.85 4.38 -9.32
C ALA A 110 5.02 5.66 -9.35
N ALA A 111 5.07 6.41 -10.46
CA ALA A 111 4.21 7.58 -10.67
C ALA A 111 2.72 7.18 -10.65
N LEU A 112 2.35 6.11 -11.38
CA LEU A 112 0.98 5.58 -11.38
C LEU A 112 0.52 5.19 -9.99
N SER A 113 1.36 4.48 -9.22
CA SER A 113 1.01 4.08 -7.85
C SER A 113 0.71 5.27 -6.95
N MET A 114 1.45 6.37 -7.08
CA MET A 114 1.15 7.62 -6.37
C MET A 114 -0.18 8.24 -6.81
N ILE A 115 -0.43 8.32 -8.12
CA ILE A 115 -1.69 8.84 -8.67
C ILE A 115 -2.87 8.06 -8.11
N PHE A 116 -2.80 6.72 -8.12
CA PHE A 116 -3.86 5.87 -7.58
C PHE A 116 -4.04 6.03 -6.07
N VAL A 117 -2.97 6.15 -5.29
CA VAL A 117 -3.09 6.41 -3.83
C VAL A 117 -3.79 7.73 -3.54
N VAL A 118 -3.48 8.79 -4.30
CA VAL A 118 -4.17 10.07 -4.16
C VAL A 118 -5.63 9.94 -4.57
N TYR A 119 -5.89 9.32 -5.74
CA TYR A 119 -7.23 9.08 -6.26
C TYR A 119 -8.11 8.30 -5.28
N TRP A 120 -7.64 7.17 -4.75
CA TRP A 120 -8.40 6.34 -3.81
C TRP A 120 -8.66 7.03 -2.47
N GLN A 121 -7.78 7.92 -2.03
CA GLN A 121 -8.02 8.73 -0.83
C GLN A 121 -9.08 9.81 -1.09
N LEU A 122 -9.04 10.47 -2.25
CA LEU A 122 -10.03 11.48 -2.63
C LEU A 122 -11.43 10.88 -2.82
N GLN A 123 -11.52 9.69 -3.41
CA GLN A 123 -12.79 8.97 -3.60
C GLN A 123 -13.26 8.21 -2.35
N GLY A 124 -12.44 8.17 -1.29
CA GLY A 124 -12.76 7.42 -0.07
C GLY A 124 -12.75 5.89 -0.22
N HIS A 125 -12.26 5.35 -1.34
CA HIS A 125 -12.18 3.90 -1.59
C HIS A 125 -11.37 3.19 -0.50
N LEU A 126 -10.24 3.78 -0.06
CA LEU A 126 -9.45 3.20 1.03
C LEU A 126 -10.24 3.10 2.33
N SER A 127 -11.10 4.08 2.63
CA SER A 127 -11.94 4.04 3.82
C SER A 127 -12.99 2.93 3.73
N GLN A 128 -13.61 2.76 2.55
CA GLN A 128 -14.56 1.67 2.33
C GLN A 128 -13.88 0.31 2.47
N LEU A 129 -12.68 0.17 1.90
CA LEU A 129 -11.87 -1.03 1.98
C LEU A 129 -11.50 -1.38 3.42
N PHE A 130 -11.06 -0.41 4.23
CA PHE A 130 -10.74 -0.65 5.64
C PHE A 130 -11.97 -1.02 6.48
N ASN A 131 -13.15 -0.52 6.13
CA ASN A 131 -14.38 -0.84 6.85
C ASN A 131 -14.87 -2.26 6.57
N VAL A 132 -14.51 -2.84 5.43
CA VAL A 132 -14.97 -4.18 5.03
C VAL A 132 -13.93 -5.26 5.32
N VAL A 133 -12.63 -4.91 5.34
CA VAL A 133 -11.56 -5.86 5.68
C VAL A 133 -11.44 -6.01 7.21
N ASN A 134 -11.79 -7.19 7.72
CA ASN A 134 -11.70 -7.54 9.14
C ASN A 134 -10.26 -7.90 9.57
N TRP A 135 -9.40 -6.90 9.77
CA TRP A 135 -8.00 -7.08 10.19
C TRP A 135 -7.79 -7.94 11.44
N PRO A 136 -8.60 -7.82 12.52
CA PRO A 136 -8.40 -8.63 13.72
C PRO A 136 -8.70 -10.12 13.50
N LYS A 137 -9.75 -10.43 12.72
CA LYS A 137 -10.14 -11.81 12.39
C LYS A 137 -9.11 -12.48 11.46
N ALA A 138 -8.48 -11.71 10.56
CA ALA A 138 -7.42 -12.22 9.69
C ALA A 138 -6.20 -12.76 10.45
N ASN A 139 -5.90 -12.22 11.64
CA ASN A 139 -4.78 -12.68 12.47
C ASN A 139 -5.07 -13.98 13.24
N GLN A 140 -6.32 -14.43 13.29
CA GLN A 140 -6.70 -15.66 13.99
C GLN A 140 -6.43 -16.91 13.13
N ASN A 141 -6.47 -16.79 11.80
CA ASN A 141 -6.12 -17.90 10.91
C ASN A 141 -4.59 -18.00 10.77
N LEU A 142 -4.02 -19.10 11.26
CA LEU A 142 -2.57 -19.32 11.27
C LEU A 142 -1.95 -19.31 9.86
N SER A 143 -2.67 -19.81 8.86
CA SER A 143 -2.21 -19.87 7.46
C SER A 143 -2.17 -18.49 6.80
N THR A 144 -3.23 -17.69 7.01
CA THR A 144 -3.33 -16.29 6.57
C THR A 144 -2.28 -15.43 7.26
N HIS A 145 -2.13 -15.56 8.58
CA HIS A 145 -1.13 -14.83 9.34
C HIS A 145 0.30 -15.13 8.88
N ARG A 146 0.64 -16.40 8.63
CA ARG A 146 1.95 -16.80 8.10
C ARG A 146 2.20 -16.17 6.73
N SER A 147 1.20 -16.19 5.85
CA SER A 147 1.30 -15.62 4.50
C SER A 147 1.50 -14.10 4.55
N ILE A 148 0.72 -13.38 5.36
CA ILE A 148 0.88 -11.94 5.57
C ILE A 148 2.28 -11.62 6.11
N ARG A 149 2.75 -12.35 7.13
CA ARG A 149 4.10 -12.16 7.69
C ARG A 149 5.18 -12.37 6.64
N PHE A 150 5.05 -13.40 5.80
CA PHE A 150 5.99 -13.66 4.71
C PHE A 150 5.98 -12.51 3.69
N THR A 151 4.82 -12.03 3.28
CA THR A 151 4.69 -10.86 2.39
C THR A 151 5.32 -9.61 3.00
N LEU A 152 5.16 -9.37 4.30
CA LEU A 152 5.78 -8.24 5.00
C LEU A 152 7.32 -8.37 5.09
N ILE A 153 7.85 -9.59 5.29
CA ILE A 153 9.30 -9.82 5.24
C ILE A 153 9.83 -9.47 3.85
N ILE A 154 9.16 -9.93 2.80
CA ILE A 154 9.50 -9.59 1.41
C ILE A 154 9.50 -8.08 1.20
N LEU A 155 8.45 -7.36 1.66
CA LEU A 155 8.38 -5.89 1.61
C LEU A 155 9.61 -5.24 2.24
N ILE A 156 9.95 -5.64 3.47
CA ILE A 156 11.08 -5.06 4.21
C ILE A 156 12.40 -5.36 3.48
N THR A 157 12.61 -6.58 3.00
CA THR A 157 13.80 -6.96 2.22
C THR A 157 13.92 -6.10 0.97
N PHE A 158 12.82 -5.84 0.25
CA PHE A 158 12.86 -4.98 -0.94
C PHE A 158 13.07 -3.50 -0.61
N MET A 159 12.46 -2.98 0.46
CA MET A 159 12.75 -1.60 0.91
C MET A 159 14.22 -1.43 1.27
N LEU A 160 14.81 -2.40 1.97
CA LEU A 160 16.24 -2.40 2.29
C LEU A 160 17.11 -2.48 1.03
N PHE A 161 16.73 -3.32 0.06
CA PHE A 161 17.41 -3.41 -1.22
C PHE A 161 17.40 -2.07 -1.97
N ILE A 162 16.24 -1.41 -2.07
CA ILE A 162 16.10 -0.08 -2.69
C ILE A 162 16.98 0.95 -1.96
N LEU A 163 16.99 0.92 -0.62
CA LEU A 163 17.81 1.81 0.19
C LEU A 163 19.31 1.60 -0.06
N ILE A 164 19.77 0.34 -0.10
CA ILE A 164 21.16 -0.03 -0.41
C ILE A 164 21.52 0.43 -1.83
N TYR A 165 20.66 0.14 -2.82
CA TYR A 165 20.85 0.56 -4.19
C TYR A 165 21.04 2.07 -4.28
N ILE A 166 20.19 2.85 -3.62
CA ILE A 166 20.29 4.32 -3.65
C ILE A 166 21.52 4.84 -2.93
N THR A 167 21.89 4.22 -1.80
CA THR A 167 23.10 4.59 -1.05
C THR A 167 24.35 4.33 -1.91
N LEU A 168 24.39 3.21 -2.64
CA LEU A 168 25.45 2.91 -3.59
C LEU A 168 25.49 3.92 -4.75
N ASN A 169 24.33 4.27 -5.33
CA ASN A 169 24.27 5.29 -6.37
C ASN A 169 24.77 6.65 -5.87
N ALA A 170 24.36 7.07 -4.67
CA ALA A 170 24.83 8.30 -4.04
C ALA A 170 26.36 8.27 -3.79
N TYR A 171 26.90 7.13 -3.33
CA TYR A 171 28.34 6.94 -3.14
C TYR A 171 29.12 6.99 -4.46
N VAL A 172 28.60 6.39 -5.53
CA VAL A 172 29.23 6.45 -6.85
C VAL A 172 29.22 7.88 -7.41
N LEU A 173 28.12 8.62 -7.20
CA LEU A 173 28.01 10.03 -7.58
C LEU A 173 29.00 10.91 -6.82
N THR A 174 29.20 10.72 -5.51
CA THR A 174 30.15 11.51 -4.72
C THR A 174 31.61 11.20 -5.05
N THR A 175 31.92 9.95 -5.40
CA THR A 175 33.30 9.50 -5.67
C THR A 175 33.74 9.64 -7.13
N GLY A 176 32.86 10.08 -8.03
CA GLY A 176 33.16 10.23 -9.47
C GLY A 176 33.43 8.92 -10.19
N LYS A 177 33.05 7.77 -9.61
CA LYS A 177 33.32 6.42 -10.13
C LYS A 177 32.28 5.99 -11.17
N HIS A 178 32.02 6.84 -12.17
CA HIS A 178 30.95 6.70 -13.15
C HIS A 178 30.94 5.37 -13.95
N LYS A 179 32.09 4.67 -14.03
CA LYS A 179 32.22 3.37 -14.71
C LYS A 179 31.37 2.26 -14.08
N TYR A 180 31.02 2.37 -12.80
CA TYR A 180 30.20 1.39 -12.07
C TYR A 180 28.71 1.74 -12.05
N PHE A 181 28.33 2.85 -12.70
CA PHE A 181 26.94 3.28 -12.75
C PHE A 181 26.18 2.40 -13.76
N LEU A 182 25.16 1.68 -13.28
CA LEU A 182 24.33 0.80 -14.12
C LEU A 182 23.44 1.61 -15.08
N THR A 183 23.08 2.81 -14.68
CA THR A 183 22.25 3.74 -15.44
C THR A 183 23.14 4.72 -16.21
N ASP A 184 22.57 5.50 -17.12
CA ASP A 184 23.25 6.64 -17.71
C ASP A 184 23.01 7.89 -16.84
N LEU A 185 24.08 8.66 -16.59
CA LEU A 185 24.08 9.82 -15.70
C LEU A 185 23.21 10.96 -16.23
N GLU A 186 23.04 11.03 -17.55
CA GLU A 186 22.15 11.99 -18.19
C GLU A 186 20.70 11.82 -17.69
N PHE A 187 20.30 10.62 -17.25
CA PHE A 187 18.98 10.37 -16.65
C PHE A 187 18.85 10.86 -15.22
N LEU A 188 19.94 11.24 -14.55
CA LEU A 188 19.87 11.88 -13.24
C LEU A 188 19.77 13.42 -13.34
N GLU A 189 20.09 13.99 -14.50
CA GLU A 189 19.99 15.42 -14.78
C GLU A 189 18.59 15.83 -15.26
N ILE A 190 17.56 15.26 -14.63
CA ILE A 190 16.15 15.52 -14.99
C ILE A 190 15.73 16.94 -14.60
N PHE A 191 16.34 17.48 -13.56
CA PHE A 191 16.10 18.83 -13.05
C PHE A 191 17.10 19.85 -13.60
N GLY A 192 17.74 19.56 -14.74
CA GLY A 192 18.46 20.52 -15.58
C GLY A 192 19.92 20.78 -15.22
N THR A 193 20.39 20.48 -14.01
CA THR A 193 21.80 20.64 -13.63
C THR A 193 22.34 19.44 -12.86
N GLU A 194 23.66 19.25 -12.88
CA GLU A 194 24.35 18.19 -12.13
C GLU A 194 24.11 18.27 -10.61
N GLN A 195 23.88 19.47 -10.08
CA GLN A 195 23.64 19.70 -8.65
C GLN A 195 22.35 19.03 -8.16
N TYR A 196 21.36 18.87 -9.05
CA TYR A 196 20.08 18.24 -8.72
C TYR A 196 20.06 16.71 -8.92
N ARG A 197 21.21 16.08 -9.25
CA ARG A 197 21.29 14.60 -9.37
C ARG A 197 20.86 13.90 -8.08
N TYR A 198 21.28 14.39 -6.90
CA TYR A 198 20.87 13.83 -5.60
C TYR A 198 19.37 13.99 -5.35
N PHE A 199 18.78 15.12 -5.79
CA PHE A 199 17.36 15.36 -5.66
C PHE A 199 16.55 14.38 -6.53
N SER A 200 17.00 14.12 -7.77
CA SER A 200 16.37 13.09 -8.62
C SER A 200 16.42 11.71 -7.99
N VAL A 201 17.58 11.30 -7.45
CA VAL A 201 17.72 10.02 -6.73
C VAL A 201 16.77 9.94 -5.51
N PHE A 202 16.61 11.04 -4.79
CA PHE A 202 15.69 11.11 -3.65
C PHE A 202 14.22 11.00 -4.08
N VAL A 203 13.81 11.67 -5.16
CA VAL A 203 12.45 11.53 -5.71
C VAL A 203 12.21 10.09 -6.17
N THR A 204 13.18 9.46 -6.84
CA THR A 204 13.14 8.03 -7.20
C THR A 204 12.90 7.15 -5.98
N TYR A 205 13.67 7.38 -4.90
CA TYR A 205 13.53 6.60 -3.67
C TYR A 205 12.10 6.62 -3.14
N LEU A 206 11.55 7.82 -2.96
CA LEU A 206 10.23 7.99 -2.37
C LEU A 206 9.16 7.37 -3.26
N ALA A 207 9.23 7.61 -4.57
CA ALA A 207 8.32 7.05 -5.55
C ALA A 207 8.31 5.51 -5.49
N SER A 208 9.49 4.88 -5.50
CA SER A 208 9.61 3.42 -5.47
C SER A 208 9.14 2.80 -4.17
N ASN A 209 9.33 3.46 -3.01
CA ASN A 209 8.79 2.98 -1.75
C ASN A 209 7.27 3.01 -1.73
N ILE A 210 6.67 4.09 -2.23
CA ILE A 210 5.21 4.22 -2.30
C ILE A 210 4.63 3.12 -3.18
N TRP A 211 5.21 2.92 -4.35
CA TRP A 211 4.83 1.83 -5.24
C TRP A 211 4.85 0.46 -4.56
N LEU A 212 5.96 0.14 -3.89
CA LEU A 212 6.10 -1.14 -3.21
C LEU A 212 5.07 -1.30 -2.08
N ILE A 213 4.80 -0.23 -1.32
CA ILE A 213 3.77 -0.21 -0.27
C ILE A 213 2.38 -0.47 -0.86
N VAL A 214 2.04 0.13 -2.00
CA VAL A 214 0.75 -0.07 -2.68
C VAL A 214 0.61 -1.49 -3.18
N LEU A 215 1.64 -2.02 -3.85
CA LEU A 215 1.65 -3.39 -4.33
C LEU A 215 1.46 -4.40 -3.20
N VAL A 216 2.20 -4.23 -2.11
CA VAL A 216 2.12 -5.15 -0.96
C VAL A 216 0.76 -5.03 -0.25
N PHE A 217 0.21 -3.83 -0.15
CA PHE A 217 -1.12 -3.64 0.40
C PHE A 217 -2.19 -4.39 -0.38
N TYR A 218 -2.16 -4.29 -1.71
CA TYR A 218 -3.04 -5.06 -2.59
C TYR A 218 -2.91 -6.57 -2.37
N VAL A 219 -1.68 -7.08 -2.31
CA VAL A 219 -1.41 -8.51 -2.06
C VAL A 219 -1.93 -8.94 -0.70
N ILE A 220 -1.68 -8.16 0.36
CA ILE A 220 -2.14 -8.49 1.72
C ILE A 220 -3.66 -8.55 1.79
N ILE A 221 -4.36 -7.58 1.20
CA ILE A 221 -5.83 -7.58 1.20
C ILE A 221 -6.38 -8.78 0.44
N SER A 222 -5.76 -9.13 -0.69
CA SER A 222 -6.13 -10.32 -1.46
C SER A 222 -5.92 -11.61 -0.64
N ILE A 223 -4.81 -11.71 0.10
CA ILE A 223 -4.56 -12.83 1.03
C ILE A 223 -5.61 -12.90 2.14
N ILE A 224 -5.99 -11.75 2.71
CA ILE A 224 -7.02 -11.67 3.75
C ILE A 224 -8.37 -12.12 3.18
N ALA A 225 -8.75 -11.62 2.00
CA ALA A 225 -9.98 -12.01 1.34
C ALA A 225 -10.04 -13.52 1.09
N HIS A 226 -8.98 -14.09 0.53
CA HIS A 226 -8.88 -15.55 0.34
C HIS A 226 -9.01 -16.32 1.66
N GLY A 227 -8.32 -15.88 2.72
CA GLY A 227 -8.39 -16.52 4.03
C GLY A 227 -9.80 -16.49 4.66
N GLU A 228 -10.56 -15.42 4.43
CA GLU A 228 -11.94 -15.29 4.87
C GLU A 228 -12.89 -16.25 4.13
N PHE A 229 -12.71 -16.47 2.83
CA PHE A 229 -13.49 -17.44 2.06
C PHE A 229 -13.15 -18.89 2.40
N VAL A 230 -11.87 -19.22 2.60
CA VAL A 230 -11.48 -20.56 3.02
C VAL A 230 -12.09 -20.90 4.38
N ARG A 231 -12.11 -19.94 5.32
CA ARG A 231 -12.78 -20.14 6.61
C ARG A 231 -14.29 -20.32 6.45
N PHE A 232 -14.93 -19.46 5.64
CA PHE A 232 -16.36 -19.57 5.34
C PHE A 232 -16.73 -20.96 4.82
N ASN A 233 -16.01 -21.46 3.82
CA ASN A 233 -16.28 -22.79 3.26
C ASN A 233 -16.10 -23.89 4.30
N HIS A 234 -15.07 -23.78 5.15
CA HIS A 234 -14.80 -24.73 6.24
C HIS A 234 -15.88 -24.72 7.33
N ASP A 235 -16.45 -23.55 7.64
CA ASP A 235 -17.52 -23.43 8.62
C ASP A 235 -18.85 -23.91 8.04
N LEU A 236 -19.12 -23.64 6.76
CA LEU A 236 -20.28 -24.16 6.02
C LEU A 236 -20.28 -25.70 5.91
N GLU A 237 -19.12 -26.32 5.70
CA GLU A 237 -18.98 -27.79 5.62
C GLU A 237 -19.37 -28.51 6.93
N LYS A 238 -19.23 -27.84 8.08
CA LYS A 238 -19.55 -28.42 9.40
C LYS A 238 -21.03 -28.37 9.75
N ILE A 239 -21.80 -27.52 9.07
CA ILE A 239 -23.22 -27.36 9.37
C ILE A 239 -23.94 -28.66 9.02
N GLY A 240 -24.55 -29.28 10.03
CA GLY A 240 -25.25 -30.57 9.89
C GLY A 240 -24.37 -31.82 10.02
N GLU A 241 -23.07 -31.70 10.35
CA GLU A 241 -22.24 -32.86 10.74
C GLU A 241 -22.56 -33.36 12.16
N ILE A 242 -23.12 -32.49 13.00
CA ILE A 242 -23.59 -32.80 14.35
C ILE A 242 -25.11 -33.02 14.26
N ASP A 243 -25.65 -34.01 14.99
CA ASP A 243 -27.11 -34.24 15.15
C ASP A 243 -27.76 -33.01 15.83
N GLU A 244 -27.88 -31.92 15.07
CA GLU A 244 -28.47 -30.66 15.49
C GLU A 244 -29.94 -30.62 15.10
N GLU A 245 -30.73 -29.93 15.91
CA GLU A 245 -32.15 -29.70 15.61
C GLU A 245 -32.29 -28.89 14.30
N GLU A 246 -33.30 -29.20 13.49
CA GLU A 246 -33.55 -28.58 12.18
C GLU A 246 -33.63 -27.04 12.24
N GLU A 247 -34.14 -26.50 13.36
CA GLU A 247 -34.23 -25.06 13.60
C GLU A 247 -32.84 -24.42 13.82
N SER A 248 -31.91 -25.10 14.51
CA SER A 248 -30.51 -24.66 14.68
C SER A 248 -29.78 -24.62 13.33
N ILE A 249 -29.96 -25.65 12.51
CA ILE A 249 -29.36 -25.73 11.17
C ILE A 249 -29.86 -24.58 10.30
N ARG A 250 -31.17 -24.28 10.35
CA ARG A 250 -31.77 -23.17 9.60
C ARG A 250 -31.18 -21.82 10.01
N ASP A 251 -31.06 -21.56 11.31
CA ASP A 251 -30.53 -20.29 11.82
C ASP A 251 -29.05 -20.12 11.47
N GLN A 252 -28.24 -21.17 11.57
CA GLN A 252 -26.83 -21.15 11.13
C GLN A 252 -26.70 -20.89 9.63
N LEU A 253 -27.52 -21.52 8.79
CA LEU A 253 -27.52 -21.26 7.35
C LEU A 253 -27.92 -19.82 7.00
N LEU A 254 -28.84 -19.21 7.76
CA LEU A 254 -29.20 -17.80 7.57
C LEU A 254 -28.05 -16.86 7.97
N GLU A 255 -27.34 -17.18 9.05
CA GLU A 255 -26.14 -16.44 9.46
C GLU A 255 -25.04 -16.53 8.40
N GLU A 256 -24.72 -17.74 7.92
CA GLU A 256 -23.74 -17.95 6.87
C GLU A 256 -24.13 -17.29 5.54
N TYR A 257 -25.42 -17.25 5.20
CA TYR A 257 -25.89 -16.52 4.02
C TYR A 257 -25.60 -15.02 4.11
N SER A 258 -25.87 -14.42 5.27
CA SER A 258 -25.53 -13.01 5.54
C SER A 258 -24.03 -12.78 5.48
N ASP A 259 -23.24 -13.70 6.03
CA ASP A 259 -21.79 -13.63 6.02
C ASP A 259 -21.21 -13.74 4.60
N HIS A 260 -21.76 -14.63 3.76
CA HIS A 260 -21.43 -14.72 2.34
C HIS A 260 -21.69 -13.42 1.59
N ILE A 261 -22.83 -12.76 1.82
CA ILE A 261 -23.13 -11.44 1.21
C ILE A 261 -22.06 -10.41 1.59
N ASN A 262 -21.66 -10.38 2.86
CA ASN A 262 -20.63 -9.46 3.34
C ASN A 262 -19.26 -9.74 2.71
N LYS A 263 -18.88 -11.03 2.57
CA LYS A 263 -17.62 -11.43 1.93
C LYS A 263 -17.63 -11.17 0.42
N ALA A 264 -18.74 -11.41 -0.27
CA ALA A 264 -18.90 -11.06 -1.69
C ALA A 264 -18.81 -9.54 -1.92
N LYS A 265 -19.39 -8.74 -1.00
CA LYS A 265 -19.26 -7.27 -1.01
C LYS A 265 -17.81 -6.84 -0.83
N MET A 266 -17.05 -7.51 0.04
CA MET A 266 -15.61 -7.27 0.22
C MET A 266 -14.84 -7.45 -1.09
N VAL A 267 -15.03 -8.59 -1.77
CA VAL A 267 -14.34 -8.87 -3.04
C VAL A 267 -14.70 -7.84 -4.09
N ARG A 268 -15.99 -7.50 -4.24
CA ARG A 268 -16.42 -6.47 -5.19
C ARG A 268 -15.76 -5.11 -4.92
N ILE A 269 -15.59 -4.72 -3.65
CA ILE A 269 -14.92 -3.46 -3.29
C ILE A 269 -13.42 -3.53 -3.60
N ILE A 270 -12.77 -4.67 -3.33
CA ILE A 270 -11.36 -4.90 -3.65
C ILE A 270 -11.17 -4.79 -5.17
N ASP A 271 -11.94 -5.55 -5.95
CA ASP A 271 -11.87 -5.57 -7.40
C ASP A 271 -12.11 -4.17 -7.96
N HIS A 272 -13.19 -3.50 -7.58
CA HIS A 272 -13.49 -2.16 -8.06
C HIS A 272 -12.41 -1.13 -7.69
N THR A 273 -11.77 -1.27 -6.52
CA THR A 273 -10.69 -0.36 -6.11
C THR A 273 -9.44 -0.56 -6.96
N PHE A 274 -9.07 -1.81 -7.24
CA PHE A 274 -7.78 -2.15 -7.83
C PHE A 274 -7.82 -2.55 -9.31
N GLU A 275 -8.98 -2.73 -9.93
CA GLU A 275 -9.14 -3.25 -11.31
C GLU A 275 -8.23 -2.52 -12.31
N VAL A 276 -8.38 -1.20 -12.43
CA VAL A 276 -7.61 -0.39 -13.37
C VAL A 276 -6.13 -0.36 -13.00
N TYR A 277 -5.82 -0.29 -11.71
CA TYR A 277 -4.44 -0.32 -11.21
C TYR A 277 -3.76 -1.63 -11.60
N THR A 278 -4.35 -2.78 -11.27
CA THR A 278 -3.83 -4.11 -11.57
C THR A 278 -3.63 -4.31 -13.07
N PHE A 279 -4.60 -3.88 -13.90
CA PHE A 279 -4.47 -3.94 -15.36
C PHE A 279 -3.25 -3.18 -15.88
N LEU A 280 -3.10 -1.91 -15.48
CA LEU A 280 -1.97 -1.07 -15.90
C LEU A 280 -0.64 -1.62 -15.37
N MET A 281 -0.62 -2.08 -14.11
CA MET A 281 0.58 -2.61 -13.48
C MET A 281 1.04 -3.91 -14.14
N ILE A 282 0.14 -4.81 -14.52
CA ILE A 282 0.47 -6.01 -15.31
C ILE A 282 1.02 -5.60 -16.68
N GLY A 283 0.32 -4.70 -17.37
CA GLY A 283 0.72 -4.22 -18.70
C GLY A 283 2.11 -3.59 -18.73
N LEU A 284 2.52 -2.90 -17.65
CA LEU A 284 3.86 -2.35 -17.51
C LEU A 284 4.87 -3.36 -16.97
N ASN A 285 4.46 -4.32 -16.13
CA ASN A 285 5.38 -5.26 -15.53
C ASN A 285 5.89 -6.31 -16.52
N ILE A 286 5.10 -6.68 -17.54
CA ILE A 286 5.53 -7.58 -18.61
C ILE A 286 6.76 -7.02 -19.37
N PRO A 287 6.71 -5.82 -19.99
CA PRO A 287 7.87 -5.27 -20.66
C PRO A 287 9.02 -5.01 -19.68
N THR A 288 8.73 -4.57 -18.45
CA THR A 288 9.76 -4.40 -17.40
C THR A 288 10.51 -5.71 -17.13
N THR A 289 9.80 -6.83 -17.03
CA THR A 289 10.42 -8.16 -16.82
C THR A 289 11.29 -8.55 -18.00
N ILE A 290 10.80 -8.36 -19.23
CA ILE A 290 11.55 -8.67 -20.46
C ILE A 290 12.85 -7.86 -20.51
N PHE A 291 12.77 -6.54 -20.34
CA PHE A 291 13.95 -5.68 -20.38
C PHE A 291 14.88 -5.89 -19.19
N GLY A 292 14.36 -6.26 -18.02
CA GLY A 292 15.17 -6.64 -16.86
C GLY A 292 15.98 -7.91 -17.11
N ILE A 293 15.38 -8.92 -17.76
CA ILE A 293 16.08 -10.15 -18.16
C ILE A 293 17.13 -9.86 -19.24
N ILE A 294 16.78 -9.08 -20.28
CA ILE A 294 17.73 -8.66 -21.31
C ILE A 294 18.92 -7.93 -20.68
N SER A 295 18.66 -7.05 -19.72
CA SER A 295 19.69 -6.31 -18.99
C SER A 295 20.68 -7.21 -18.26
N CYS A 296 20.23 -8.35 -17.73
CA CYS A 296 21.12 -9.36 -17.18
C CYS A 296 21.99 -10.02 -18.27
N PHE A 297 21.43 -10.34 -19.44
CA PHE A 297 22.19 -10.94 -20.54
C PHE A 297 23.18 -9.98 -21.21
N THR A 298 22.89 -8.68 -21.20
CA THR A 298 23.77 -7.65 -21.76
C THR A 298 24.82 -7.16 -20.76
N ALA A 299 24.83 -7.67 -19.52
CA ALA A 299 25.79 -7.26 -18.51
C ALA A 299 27.21 -7.77 -18.85
N PRO A 300 28.20 -6.88 -19.13
CA PRO A 300 29.54 -7.27 -19.55
C PRO A 300 30.39 -7.89 -18.44
N THR A 301 30.03 -7.71 -17.16
CA THR A 301 30.80 -8.25 -16.02
C THR A 301 29.91 -8.99 -15.03
N THR A 302 30.48 -9.98 -14.33
CA THR A 302 29.79 -10.73 -13.26
C THR A 302 29.29 -9.81 -12.14
N GLU A 303 30.03 -8.74 -11.84
CA GLU A 303 29.63 -7.73 -10.85
C GLU A 303 28.36 -6.99 -11.30
N GLN A 304 28.29 -6.58 -12.56
CA GLN A 304 27.12 -5.91 -13.12
C GLN A 304 25.93 -6.86 -13.24
N LEU A 305 26.17 -8.14 -13.55
CA LEU A 305 25.14 -9.19 -13.54
C LEU A 305 24.54 -9.37 -12.13
N LEU A 306 25.39 -9.45 -11.10
CA LEU A 306 24.93 -9.61 -9.71
C LEU A 306 24.10 -8.40 -9.24
N LEU A 307 24.45 -7.20 -9.69
CA LEU A 307 23.68 -5.99 -9.42
C LEU A 307 22.36 -5.92 -10.22
N ALA A 308 22.32 -6.48 -11.43
CA ALA A 308 21.15 -6.50 -12.29
C ALA A 308 20.13 -7.59 -11.91
N LEU A 309 20.59 -8.75 -11.42
CA LEU A 309 19.76 -9.94 -11.15
C LEU A 309 18.56 -9.75 -10.19
N PRO A 310 18.65 -8.95 -9.10
CA PRO A 310 17.53 -8.75 -8.20
C PRO A 310 16.31 -8.11 -8.87
N ALA A 311 16.54 -7.32 -9.92
CA ALA A 311 15.52 -6.56 -10.62
C ALA A 311 14.47 -7.45 -11.35
N PRO A 312 14.86 -8.40 -12.24
CA PRO A 312 13.91 -9.33 -12.86
C PRO A 312 13.28 -10.30 -11.85
N ILE A 313 14.00 -10.72 -10.81
CA ILE A 313 13.42 -11.55 -9.73
C ILE A 313 12.26 -10.79 -9.08
N PHE A 314 12.45 -9.52 -8.76
CA PHE A 314 11.40 -8.68 -8.21
C PHE A 314 10.20 -8.54 -9.17
N CYS A 315 10.45 -8.32 -10.46
CA CYS A 315 9.38 -8.21 -11.45
C CYS A 315 8.57 -9.50 -11.58
N ILE A 316 9.22 -10.67 -11.51
CA ILE A 316 8.53 -11.98 -11.50
C ILE A 316 7.67 -12.12 -10.24
N LEU A 317 8.22 -11.80 -9.06
CA LEU A 317 7.47 -11.85 -7.80
C LEU A 317 6.28 -10.90 -7.82
N GLN A 318 6.44 -9.70 -8.39
CA GLN A 318 5.36 -8.75 -8.59
C GLN A 318 4.29 -9.31 -9.53
N LEU A 319 4.68 -9.97 -10.64
CA LEU A 319 3.72 -10.56 -11.55
C LEU A 319 2.89 -11.65 -10.85
N VAL A 320 3.55 -12.51 -10.06
CA VAL A 320 2.89 -13.52 -9.23
C VAL A 320 1.94 -12.86 -8.22
N GLY A 321 2.38 -11.79 -7.55
CA GLY A 321 1.54 -11.02 -6.63
C GLY A 321 0.31 -10.39 -7.30
N LEU A 322 0.45 -9.88 -8.53
CA LEU A 322 -0.62 -9.23 -9.29
C LEU A 322 -1.61 -10.21 -9.92
N THR A 323 -1.20 -11.45 -10.19
CA THR A 323 -2.00 -12.43 -10.95
C THR A 323 -2.44 -13.63 -10.11
N ALA A 324 -1.52 -14.30 -9.43
CA ALA A 324 -1.81 -15.56 -8.74
C ALA A 324 -2.56 -15.35 -7.42
N VAL A 325 -2.25 -14.28 -6.68
CA VAL A 325 -2.89 -14.02 -5.38
C VAL A 325 -4.38 -13.69 -5.54
N PRO A 326 -4.78 -12.79 -6.46
CA PRO A 326 -6.20 -12.53 -6.72
C PRO A 326 -6.93 -13.73 -7.33
N ALA A 327 -6.27 -14.50 -8.21
CA ALA A 327 -6.86 -15.72 -8.79
C ALA A 327 -7.24 -16.75 -7.70
N ARG A 328 -6.46 -16.85 -6.61
CA ARG A 328 -6.80 -17.70 -5.46
C ARG A 328 -8.04 -17.22 -4.72
N VAL A 329 -8.30 -15.92 -4.67
CA VAL A 329 -9.55 -15.39 -4.10
C VAL A 329 -10.72 -15.91 -4.94
N HIS A 330 -10.68 -15.74 -6.26
CA HIS A 330 -11.73 -16.20 -7.16
C HIS A 330 -11.93 -17.72 -7.21
N THR A 331 -10.94 -18.51 -6.80
CA THR A 331 -11.06 -19.97 -6.70
C THR A 331 -11.73 -20.40 -5.38
N ALA A 332 -11.68 -19.55 -4.35
CA ALA A 332 -12.26 -19.83 -3.05
C ALA A 332 -13.70 -19.30 -2.91
N VAL A 333 -14.09 -18.33 -3.76
CA VAL A 333 -15.48 -17.96 -4.06
C VAL A 333 -16.11 -19.05 -4.91
#